data_AF-A0A6V7URX7-F1
#
_entry.id   AF-A0A6V7URX7-F1
#
_cell.length_a   1.000
_cell.length_b   1.000
_cell.length_c   1.000
_cell.angle_alpha   90.00
_cell.angle_beta   90.00
_cell.angle_gamma   90.00
#
_symmetry.space_group_name_H-M   'P 1'
#
loop_
_entity.id
_entity.type
_entity.pdbx_description
1 polymer ?
#
loop_
_entity_poly.entity_id
_entity_poly.type
_entity_poly.pdbx_seq_one_letter_code
_entity_poly.pdbx_strand_id
1 'polypeptide(L)'
;MNKKLFFLIFTTFIISTVNALSNADQKIIIDCHNNYRSQLANGKIQNHTGNMPQGANIKQLSYSKEVEASAEKWAEKCTMNHSHGNYGENLFMSSNSKTKTADALIYACNAWWAEVKNIGIQGNLIMDRSLPGNGHATQMAWATTSQIGCALARCPKSKWKTYLVCQYNPYGNVLGRSIYEKGKPCSGCGNKCTSNGLCQ
;
A
#
# COMPACT_ATOMS: atom_id res chain seq x y z
N MET A 1 35.39 -54.69 -7.83
CA MET A 1 34.57 -54.15 -6.71
C MET A 1 34.72 -52.62 -6.71
N ASN A 2 34.02 -51.92 -7.61
CA ASN A 2 34.12 -50.44 -7.74
C ASN A 2 32.87 -49.80 -7.16
N LYS A 3 32.99 -49.24 -5.95
CA LYS A 3 31.91 -48.45 -5.33
C LYS A 3 31.81 -47.11 -6.07
N LYS A 4 30.77 -46.94 -6.89
CA LYS A 4 30.39 -45.62 -7.41
C LYS A 4 29.88 -44.77 -6.25
N LEU A 5 30.64 -43.75 -5.89
CA LEU A 5 30.24 -42.75 -4.91
C LEU A 5 29.28 -41.76 -5.59
N PHE A 6 27.98 -41.86 -5.28
CA PHE A 6 26.98 -40.87 -5.69
C PHE A 6 27.06 -39.67 -4.75
N PHE A 7 27.58 -38.54 -5.25
CA PHE A 7 27.41 -37.25 -4.58
C PHE A 7 26.02 -36.71 -4.90
N LEU A 8 25.11 -36.75 -3.93
CA LEU A 8 23.85 -36.01 -3.97
C LEU A 8 24.18 -34.52 -3.75
N ILE A 9 24.21 -33.75 -4.84
CA ILE A 9 24.25 -32.28 -4.76
C ILE A 9 22.86 -31.82 -4.31
N PHE A 10 22.66 -31.63 -3.01
CA PHE A 10 21.55 -30.85 -2.51
C PHE A 10 21.82 -29.38 -2.86
N THR A 11 21.38 -28.94 -4.04
CA THR A 11 21.25 -27.50 -4.28
C THR A 11 20.19 -26.99 -3.31
N THR A 12 20.62 -26.36 -2.22
CA THR A 12 19.72 -25.60 -1.37
C THR A 12 19.14 -24.48 -2.24
N PHE A 13 17.93 -24.70 -2.76
CA PHE A 13 17.15 -23.61 -3.29
C PHE A 13 16.94 -22.66 -2.11
N ILE A 14 17.65 -21.53 -2.11
CA ILE A 14 17.30 -20.42 -1.21
C ILE A 14 16.00 -19.85 -1.78
N ILE A 15 14.89 -20.42 -1.31
CA ILE A 15 13.51 -20.01 -1.62
C ILE A 15 13.31 -18.64 -0.97
N SER A 16 12.55 -17.76 -1.63
CA SER A 16 12.07 -16.54 -1.00
C SER A 16 11.30 -16.88 0.27
N THR A 17 11.51 -16.10 1.33
CA THR A 17 10.72 -16.26 2.56
C THR A 17 9.74 -15.11 2.65
N VAL A 18 8.46 -15.42 2.80
CA VAL A 18 7.44 -14.44 3.16
C VAL A 18 7.12 -14.60 4.62
N ASN A 19 7.09 -13.48 5.33
CA ASN A 19 6.68 -13.44 6.72
C ASN A 19 5.26 -12.88 6.76
N ALA A 20 4.33 -13.67 7.29
CA ALA A 20 3.02 -13.17 7.68
C ALA A 20 3.19 -11.97 8.62
N LEU A 21 2.40 -10.91 8.42
CA LEU A 21 2.51 -9.72 9.26
C LEU A 21 1.91 -10.01 10.64
N SER A 22 2.67 -9.70 11.69
CA SER A 22 2.16 -9.75 13.07
C SER A 22 1.03 -8.73 13.25
N ASN A 23 0.22 -8.86 14.30
CA ASN A 23 -0.81 -7.86 14.59
C ASN A 23 -0.22 -6.46 14.84
N ALA A 24 1.01 -6.38 15.34
CA ALA A 24 1.73 -5.12 15.48
C ALA A 24 2.09 -4.52 14.12
N ASP A 25 2.58 -5.34 13.18
CA ASP A 25 2.90 -4.91 11.82
C ASP A 25 1.64 -4.45 11.06
N GLN A 26 0.54 -5.18 11.17
CA GLN A 26 -0.76 -4.80 10.60
C GLN A 26 -1.23 -3.45 11.15
N LYS A 27 -1.05 -3.21 12.45
CA LYS A 27 -1.41 -1.94 13.08
C LYS A 27 -0.57 -0.78 12.55
N ILE A 28 0.73 -0.97 12.32
CA ILE A 28 1.62 0.07 11.75
C ILE A 28 1.06 0.58 10.43
N ILE A 29 0.71 -0.31 9.50
CA ILE A 29 0.27 0.11 8.17
C ILE A 29 -1.12 0.75 8.20
N ILE A 30 -2.03 0.24 9.03
CA ILE A 30 -3.38 0.79 9.21
C ILE A 30 -3.33 2.18 9.84
N ASP A 31 -2.58 2.34 10.93
CA ASP A 31 -2.45 3.62 11.62
C ASP A 31 -1.86 4.68 10.70
N CYS A 32 -0.81 4.33 9.95
CA CYS A 32 -0.19 5.26 9.01
C CYS A 32 -1.17 5.70 7.91
N HIS A 33 -1.87 4.76 7.28
CA HIS A 33 -2.86 5.08 6.25
C HIS A 33 -4.02 5.92 6.80
N ASN A 34 -4.61 5.51 7.93
CA ASN A 34 -5.74 6.23 8.50
C ASN A 34 -5.35 7.62 9.04
N ASN A 35 -4.12 7.78 9.53
CA ASN A 35 -3.60 9.10 9.89
C ASN A 35 -3.55 10.04 8.69
N TYR A 36 -2.98 9.59 7.56
CA TYR A 36 -2.94 10.41 6.34
C TYR A 36 -4.33 10.66 5.75
N ARG A 37 -5.20 9.65 5.71
CA ARG A 37 -6.58 9.79 5.27
C ARG A 37 -7.36 10.77 6.14
N SER A 38 -7.17 10.73 7.47
CA SER A 38 -7.80 11.67 8.39
C SER A 38 -7.30 13.10 8.16
N GLN A 39 -5.99 13.29 8.05
CA GLN A 39 -5.41 14.60 7.73
C GLN A 39 -5.94 15.13 6.38
N LEU A 40 -6.04 14.27 5.37
CA LEU A 40 -6.58 14.62 4.05
C LEU A 40 -8.06 15.04 4.16
N ALA A 41 -8.89 14.23 4.81
CA ALA A 41 -10.31 14.52 5.00
C ALA A 41 -10.50 15.90 5.65
N ASN A 42 -9.68 16.23 6.65
CA ASN A 42 -9.71 17.49 7.36
C ASN A 42 -9.02 18.66 6.64
N GLY A 43 -8.49 18.47 5.43
CA GLY A 43 -7.84 19.54 4.65
C GLY A 43 -6.48 19.99 5.21
N LYS A 44 -5.79 19.10 5.93
CA LYS A 44 -4.49 19.38 6.57
C LYS A 44 -3.28 18.96 5.72
N ILE A 45 -3.52 18.46 4.51
CA ILE A 45 -2.47 17.94 3.62
C ILE A 45 -2.13 18.98 2.57
N GLN A 46 -0.84 19.35 2.53
CA GLN A 46 -0.29 20.17 1.47
C GLN A 46 -0.14 19.32 0.20
N ASN A 47 -0.66 19.81 -0.92
CA ASN A 47 -0.42 19.22 -2.23
C ASN A 47 0.92 19.76 -2.79
N HIS A 48 1.38 19.25 -3.94
CA HIS A 48 2.54 19.85 -4.63
C HIS A 48 2.35 21.35 -4.89
N THR A 49 1.11 21.76 -5.18
CA THR A 49 0.72 23.17 -5.26
C THR A 49 -0.54 23.39 -4.42
N GLY A 50 -0.45 24.32 -3.46
CA GLY A 50 -1.54 24.64 -2.54
C GLY A 50 -1.87 23.51 -1.56
N ASN A 51 -3.13 23.46 -1.12
CA ASN A 51 -3.63 22.46 -0.18
C ASN A 51 -4.59 21.49 -0.88
N MET A 52 -4.61 20.24 -0.42
CA MET A 52 -5.67 19.31 -0.80
C MET A 52 -7.01 19.80 -0.22
N PRO A 53 -8.11 19.77 -1.00
CA PRO A 53 -9.43 20.11 -0.47
C PRO A 53 -9.89 19.08 0.57
N GLN A 54 -10.76 19.50 1.49
CA GLN A 54 -11.39 18.59 2.46
C GLN A 54 -12.17 17.47 1.76
N GLY A 55 -12.20 16.29 2.39
CA GLY A 55 -12.83 15.09 1.87
C GLY A 55 -14.11 14.74 2.62
N ALA A 56 -15.22 14.64 1.89
CA ALA A 56 -16.54 14.37 2.44
C ALA A 56 -16.78 12.90 2.78
N ASN A 57 -16.20 11.98 2.01
CA ASN A 57 -16.58 10.56 1.96
C ASN A 57 -15.40 9.58 2.16
N ILE A 58 -14.27 10.04 2.71
CA ILE A 58 -13.07 9.22 2.87
C ILE A 58 -13.31 8.16 3.96
N LYS A 59 -13.31 6.87 3.56
CA LYS A 59 -13.51 5.76 4.51
C LYS A 59 -12.29 5.48 5.38
N GLN A 60 -12.52 5.00 6.59
CA GLN A 60 -11.49 4.38 7.41
C GLN A 60 -11.07 3.03 6.78
N LEU A 61 -9.78 2.74 6.76
CA LEU A 61 -9.26 1.44 6.38
C LEU A 61 -9.28 0.48 7.57
N SER A 62 -9.69 -0.76 7.30
CA SER A 62 -9.48 -1.92 8.18
C SER A 62 -8.48 -2.89 7.55
N TYR A 63 -7.84 -3.73 8.38
CA TYR A 63 -6.93 -4.74 7.87
C TYR A 63 -7.71 -5.99 7.44
N SER A 64 -7.40 -6.53 6.27
CA SER A 64 -8.03 -7.75 5.75
C SER A 64 -7.03 -8.87 5.56
N LYS A 65 -7.26 -9.98 6.27
CA LYS A 65 -6.48 -11.23 6.12
C LYS A 65 -6.65 -11.88 4.75
N GLU A 66 -7.81 -11.71 4.13
CA GLU A 66 -8.06 -12.17 2.76
C GLU A 66 -7.18 -11.42 1.75
N VAL A 67 -7.13 -10.09 1.87
CA VAL A 67 -6.30 -9.25 1.00
C VAL A 67 -4.81 -9.48 1.26
N GLU A 68 -4.40 -9.69 2.52
CA GLU A 68 -3.03 -10.08 2.87
C GLU A 68 -2.62 -11.40 2.20
N ALA A 69 -3.47 -12.41 2.21
CA ALA A 69 -3.17 -13.70 1.59
C ALA A 69 -2.93 -13.59 0.08
N SER A 70 -3.62 -12.65 -0.59
CA SER A 70 -3.35 -12.32 -2.00
C SER A 70 -2.02 -11.59 -2.18
N ALA A 71 -1.72 -10.62 -1.32
CA ALA A 71 -0.44 -9.91 -1.33
C ALA A 71 0.75 -10.85 -1.07
N GLU A 72 0.60 -11.82 -0.15
CA GLU A 72 1.60 -12.84 0.18
C GLU A 72 1.94 -13.70 -1.05
N LYS A 73 0.94 -14.28 -1.71
CA LYS A 73 1.11 -15.07 -2.94
C LYS A 73 1.86 -14.30 -4.04
N TRP A 74 1.69 -12.99 -4.10
CA TRP A 74 2.41 -12.17 -5.07
C TRP A 74 3.83 -11.84 -4.62
N ALA A 75 4.00 -11.46 -3.34
CA ALA A 75 5.29 -11.12 -2.76
C ALA A 75 6.28 -12.30 -2.84
N GLU A 76 5.81 -13.54 -2.63
CA GLU A 76 6.59 -14.78 -2.75
C GLU A 76 7.34 -14.89 -4.08
N LYS A 77 6.76 -14.37 -5.17
CA LYS A 77 7.35 -14.46 -6.51
C LYS A 77 8.55 -13.54 -6.71
N CYS A 78 8.77 -12.55 -5.83
CA CYS A 78 9.90 -11.64 -5.89
C CYS A 78 10.09 -10.95 -7.26
N THR A 79 8.99 -10.65 -7.97
CA THR A 79 9.02 -10.11 -9.34
C THR A 79 9.38 -8.64 -9.39
N MET A 80 9.17 -7.90 -8.29
CA MET A 80 9.31 -6.44 -8.22
C MET A 80 8.38 -5.70 -9.18
N ASN A 81 7.32 -6.36 -9.64
CA ASN A 81 6.34 -5.83 -10.60
C ASN A 81 4.94 -5.94 -10.01
N HIS A 82 3.99 -5.19 -10.57
CA HIS A 82 2.60 -5.29 -10.15
C HIS A 82 1.95 -6.63 -10.51
N SER A 83 1.02 -7.09 -9.68
CA SER A 83 0.31 -8.35 -9.87
C SER A 83 -0.73 -8.31 -11.00
N HIS A 84 -1.26 -7.13 -11.29
CA HIS A 84 -2.41 -6.93 -12.19
C HIS A 84 -3.65 -7.77 -11.78
N GLY A 85 -3.79 -8.04 -10.47
CA GLY A 85 -4.93 -8.75 -9.92
C GLY A 85 -6.16 -7.87 -9.71
N ASN A 86 -7.11 -8.38 -8.91
CA ASN A 86 -8.40 -7.71 -8.64
C ASN A 86 -8.34 -6.63 -7.55
N TYR A 87 -7.19 -6.44 -6.91
CA TYR A 87 -6.97 -5.44 -5.86
C TYR A 87 -6.12 -4.29 -6.38
N GLY A 88 -6.30 -3.11 -5.76
CA GLY A 88 -5.34 -2.03 -5.93
C GLY A 88 -4.02 -2.46 -5.30
N GLU A 89 -2.90 -1.87 -5.69
CA GLU A 89 -1.60 -2.36 -5.23
C GLU A 89 -0.55 -1.25 -5.16
N ASN A 90 0.13 -1.16 -4.01
CA ASN A 90 1.33 -0.38 -3.84
C ASN A 90 2.50 -1.31 -3.50
N LEU A 91 3.66 -1.00 -4.08
CA LEU A 91 4.86 -1.80 -3.91
C LEU A 91 5.99 -0.98 -3.30
N PHE A 92 6.81 -1.61 -2.46
CA PHE A 92 8.04 -1.01 -1.94
C PHE A 92 9.20 -2.01 -1.99
N MET A 93 10.38 -1.53 -2.40
CA MET A 93 11.60 -2.35 -2.49
C MET A 93 12.74 -1.72 -1.72
N SER A 94 13.59 -2.57 -1.13
CA SER A 94 14.85 -2.16 -0.52
C SER A 94 15.95 -3.16 -0.87
N SER A 95 17.14 -2.65 -1.19
CA SER A 95 18.34 -3.48 -1.41
C SER A 95 18.90 -4.02 -0.10
N ASN A 96 18.48 -3.48 1.04
CA ASN A 96 18.89 -3.95 2.35
C ASN A 96 18.11 -5.20 2.75
N SER A 97 18.81 -6.33 2.83
CA SER A 97 18.25 -7.62 3.26
C SER A 97 17.92 -7.68 4.76
N LYS A 98 18.33 -6.68 5.54
CA LYS A 98 18.16 -6.61 7.00
C LYS A 98 17.12 -5.58 7.45
N THR A 99 16.45 -4.87 6.54
CA THR A 99 15.34 -3.98 6.90
C THR A 99 14.31 -4.76 7.72
N LYS A 100 13.93 -4.27 8.90
CA LYS A 100 12.90 -4.92 9.72
C LYS A 100 11.53 -4.71 9.08
N THR A 101 10.59 -5.61 9.35
CA THR A 101 9.24 -5.54 8.77
C THR A 101 8.54 -4.23 9.14
N ALA A 102 8.55 -3.87 10.43
CA ALA A 102 8.03 -2.60 10.92
C ALA A 102 8.63 -1.38 10.19
N ASP A 103 9.96 -1.33 10.04
CA ASP A 103 10.63 -0.24 9.34
C ASP A 103 10.22 -0.17 7.87
N ALA A 104 10.14 -1.30 7.18
CA ALA A 104 9.70 -1.36 5.78
C ALA A 104 8.28 -0.82 5.60
N LEU A 105 7.35 -1.15 6.51
CA LEU A 105 5.97 -0.66 6.47
C LEU A 105 5.90 0.86 6.68
N ILE A 106 6.67 1.39 7.63
CA ILE A 106 6.76 2.84 7.89
C ILE A 106 7.35 3.56 6.67
N TYR A 107 8.48 3.07 6.14
CA TYR A 107 9.14 3.67 4.99
C TYR A 107 8.26 3.65 3.75
N ALA A 108 7.60 2.53 3.48
CA ALA A 108 6.70 2.38 2.35
C ALA A 108 5.52 3.36 2.44
N CYS A 109 4.81 3.38 3.57
CA CYS A 109 3.68 4.28 3.76
C CYS A 109 4.06 5.76 3.57
N ASN A 110 5.18 6.17 4.17
CA ASN A 110 5.67 7.55 4.05
C ASN A 110 6.14 7.88 2.62
N ALA A 111 6.84 6.95 1.95
CA ALA A 111 7.32 7.15 0.58
C ALA A 111 6.15 7.27 -0.41
N TRP A 112 5.16 6.38 -0.31
CA TRP A 112 3.95 6.43 -1.12
C TRP A 112 3.18 7.73 -0.90
N TRP A 113 2.98 8.14 0.36
CA TRP A 113 2.26 9.38 0.65
C TRP A 113 3.04 10.64 0.25
N ALA A 114 4.38 10.60 0.30
CA ALA A 114 5.21 11.75 -0.09
C ALA A 114 4.98 12.19 -1.55
N GLU A 115 4.45 11.32 -2.41
CA GLU A 115 4.02 11.68 -3.76
C GLU A 115 3.00 12.83 -3.79
N VAL A 116 2.14 12.99 -2.76
CA VAL A 116 1.20 14.12 -2.67
C VAL A 116 1.94 15.45 -2.69
N LYS A 117 3.07 15.54 -1.99
CA LYS A 117 3.88 16.76 -1.93
C LYS A 117 4.87 16.86 -3.09
N ASN A 118 5.45 15.73 -3.51
CA ASN A 118 6.52 15.72 -4.50
C ASN A 118 6.01 15.84 -5.94
N ILE A 119 4.84 15.26 -6.24
CA ILE A 119 4.27 15.16 -7.59
C ILE A 119 2.92 15.86 -7.64
N GLY A 120 2.09 15.63 -6.62
CA GLY A 120 0.76 16.19 -6.51
C GLY A 120 -0.36 15.20 -6.80
N ILE A 121 -1.57 15.56 -6.37
CA ILE A 121 -2.83 14.97 -6.80
C ILE A 121 -3.58 15.99 -7.66
N GLN A 122 -4.28 15.51 -8.69
CA GLN A 122 -5.06 16.32 -9.62
C GLN A 122 -6.03 17.25 -8.88
N GLY A 123 -6.04 18.55 -9.21
CA GLY A 123 -6.84 19.55 -8.50
C GLY A 123 -8.37 19.38 -8.65
N ASN A 124 -8.81 18.77 -9.76
CA ASN A 124 -10.21 18.37 -9.96
C ASN A 124 -10.57 17.07 -9.23
N LEU A 125 -9.57 16.38 -8.64
CA LEU A 125 -9.66 15.07 -8.00
C LEU A 125 -10.11 13.93 -8.91
N ILE A 126 -10.13 14.12 -10.22
CA ILE A 126 -10.45 13.07 -11.18
C ILE A 126 -9.15 12.34 -11.53
N MET A 127 -9.16 11.02 -11.38
CA MET A 127 -7.99 10.21 -11.73
C MET A 127 -7.76 10.22 -13.24
N ASP A 128 -6.59 10.65 -13.65
CA ASP A 128 -6.12 10.66 -15.03
C ASP A 128 -4.61 10.35 -15.10
N ARG A 129 -4.01 10.53 -16.29
CA ARG A 129 -2.58 10.29 -16.52
C ARG A 129 -1.72 11.56 -16.53
N SER A 130 -2.27 12.71 -16.10
CA SER A 130 -1.57 14.00 -16.15
C SER A 130 -0.41 14.12 -15.15
N LEU A 131 -0.46 13.37 -14.05
CA LEU A 131 0.55 13.35 -13.00
C LEU A 131 1.17 11.95 -12.87
N PRO A 132 2.09 11.56 -13.78
CA PRO A 132 2.72 10.26 -13.72
C PRO A 132 3.50 10.09 -12.40
N GLY A 133 3.34 8.93 -11.77
CA GLY A 133 4.05 8.58 -10.55
C GLY A 133 3.34 8.94 -9.24
N ASN A 134 2.14 9.51 -9.26
CA ASN A 134 1.34 9.75 -8.04
C ASN A 134 0.41 8.58 -7.66
N GLY A 135 0.58 7.43 -8.32
CA GLY A 135 -0.32 6.29 -8.24
C GLY A 135 -0.41 5.70 -6.83
N HIS A 136 0.67 5.73 -6.06
CA HIS A 136 0.65 5.18 -4.71
C HIS A 136 -0.11 6.09 -3.75
N ALA A 137 0.12 7.40 -3.81
CA ALA A 137 -0.61 8.38 -3.03
C ALA A 137 -2.11 8.41 -3.37
N THR A 138 -2.46 8.38 -4.65
CA THR A 138 -3.87 8.39 -5.08
C THR A 138 -4.62 7.14 -4.61
N GLN A 139 -3.97 5.97 -4.61
CA GLN A 139 -4.54 4.75 -4.03
C GLN A 139 -4.72 4.88 -2.50
N MET A 140 -3.74 5.44 -1.78
CA MET A 140 -3.88 5.69 -0.34
C MET A 140 -5.00 6.68 -0.02
N ALA A 141 -5.20 7.69 -0.87
CA ALA A 141 -6.23 8.72 -0.74
C ALA A 141 -7.63 8.26 -1.20
N TRP A 142 -7.73 7.13 -1.88
CA TRP A 142 -8.96 6.71 -2.55
C TRP A 142 -10.12 6.49 -1.58
N ALA A 143 -11.20 7.26 -1.69
CA ALA A 143 -12.24 7.35 -0.69
C ALA A 143 -12.94 6.01 -0.42
N THR A 144 -13.24 5.25 -1.47
CA THR A 144 -14.05 4.02 -1.36
C THR A 144 -13.26 2.79 -0.94
N THR A 145 -11.92 2.82 -1.06
CA THR A 145 -11.06 1.76 -0.51
C THR A 145 -11.24 1.72 1.00
N SER A 146 -11.55 0.55 1.54
CA SER A 146 -11.88 0.34 2.96
C SER A 146 -11.10 -0.78 3.61
N GLN A 147 -10.34 -1.55 2.83
CA GLN A 147 -9.53 -2.66 3.31
C GLN A 147 -8.13 -2.60 2.71
N ILE A 148 -7.15 -2.99 3.50
CA ILE A 148 -5.76 -3.18 3.08
C ILE A 148 -5.23 -4.49 3.66
N GLY A 149 -4.37 -5.17 2.90
CA GLY A 149 -3.59 -6.31 3.39
C GLY A 149 -2.21 -6.28 2.73
N CYS A 150 -1.16 -6.60 3.49
CA CYS A 150 0.21 -6.45 3.02
C CYS A 150 1.06 -7.67 3.36
N ALA A 151 2.08 -7.92 2.55
CA ALA A 151 3.04 -8.99 2.79
C ALA A 151 4.47 -8.56 2.42
N LEU A 152 5.44 -8.99 3.23
CA LEU A 152 6.85 -8.73 3.01
C LEU A 152 7.60 -10.01 2.66
N ALA A 153 8.24 -10.00 1.50
CA ALA A 153 9.11 -11.06 1.03
C ALA A 153 10.59 -10.69 1.16
N ARG A 154 11.41 -11.68 1.53
CA ARG A 154 12.87 -11.67 1.38
C ARG A 154 13.22 -12.33 0.06
N CYS A 155 13.93 -11.59 -0.77
CA CYS A 155 14.24 -11.96 -2.15
C CYS A 155 15.77 -12.06 -2.34
N PRO A 156 16.43 -13.10 -1.82
CA PRO A 156 17.90 -13.17 -1.74
C PRO A 156 18.58 -13.17 -3.12
N LYS A 157 17.91 -13.67 -4.16
CA LYS A 157 18.41 -13.70 -5.54
C LYS A 157 18.20 -12.39 -6.31
N SER A 158 17.37 -11.47 -5.79
CA SER A 158 17.10 -10.18 -6.44
C SER A 158 18.11 -9.11 -6.00
N LYS A 159 18.30 -8.05 -6.79
CA LYS A 159 18.98 -6.81 -6.32
C LYS A 159 18.21 -6.16 -5.17
N TRP A 160 16.88 -6.27 -5.21
CA TRP A 160 15.96 -5.81 -4.19
C TRP A 160 15.72 -6.95 -3.21
N LYS A 161 16.40 -6.91 -2.07
CA LYS A 161 16.40 -8.00 -1.09
C LYS A 161 15.15 -8.04 -0.22
N THR A 162 14.47 -6.91 -0.09
CA THR A 162 13.20 -6.78 0.63
C THR A 162 12.15 -6.26 -0.35
N TYR A 163 11.01 -6.94 -0.42
CA TYR A 163 9.89 -6.60 -1.30
C TYR A 163 8.60 -6.61 -0.50
N LEU A 164 7.95 -5.45 -0.39
CA LEU A 164 6.68 -5.27 0.30
C LEU A 164 5.59 -5.02 -0.74
N VAL A 165 4.52 -5.80 -0.64
CA VAL A 165 3.30 -5.66 -1.44
C VAL A 165 2.18 -5.27 -0.48
N CYS A 166 1.48 -4.16 -0.74
CA CYS A 166 0.23 -3.83 -0.07
C CYS A 166 -0.89 -3.78 -1.09
N GLN A 167 -1.96 -4.54 -0.85
CA GLN A 167 -3.12 -4.58 -1.72
C GLN A 167 -4.33 -3.91 -1.06
N TYR A 168 -5.20 -3.33 -1.88
CA TYR A 168 -6.30 -2.44 -1.48
C TYR A 168 -7.63 -2.93 -2.04
N ASN A 169 -8.66 -2.97 -1.19
CA ASN A 169 -9.99 -3.42 -1.56
C ASN A 169 -11.10 -2.45 -1.08
N PRO A 170 -12.03 -2.03 -1.96
CA PRO A 170 -11.94 -2.08 -3.43
C PRO A 170 -10.69 -1.36 -3.96
N TYR A 171 -10.28 -1.69 -5.18
CA TYR A 171 -9.17 -1.01 -5.86
C TYR A 171 -9.51 0.45 -6.15
N GLY A 172 -8.49 1.31 -6.08
CA GLY A 172 -8.58 2.72 -6.46
C GLY A 172 -8.05 2.97 -7.87
N ASN A 173 -7.63 4.21 -8.11
CA ASN A 173 -6.97 4.64 -9.35
C ASN A 173 -7.75 4.34 -10.64
N VAL A 174 -9.08 4.34 -10.56
CA VAL A 174 -9.94 4.12 -11.70
C VAL A 174 -10.00 5.38 -12.54
N LEU A 175 -9.49 5.32 -13.78
CA LEU A 175 -9.48 6.46 -14.69
C LEU A 175 -10.89 7.05 -14.87
N GLY A 176 -10.97 8.38 -14.83
CA GLY A 176 -12.21 9.13 -14.95
C GLY A 176 -13.10 9.10 -13.69
N ARG A 177 -12.68 8.44 -12.61
CA ARG A 177 -13.38 8.47 -11.32
C ARG A 177 -12.71 9.43 -10.34
N SER A 178 -13.52 9.98 -9.44
CA SER A 178 -13.05 10.84 -8.36
C SER A 178 -12.25 10.04 -7.35
N ILE A 179 -11.09 10.56 -6.93
CA ILE A 179 -10.28 10.00 -5.84
C ILE A 179 -11.07 10.10 -4.53
N TYR A 180 -11.69 11.24 -4.28
CA TYR A 180 -12.64 11.47 -3.19
C TYR A 180 -13.56 12.65 -3.53
N GLU A 181 -14.65 12.81 -2.78
CA GLU A 181 -15.58 13.93 -2.94
C GLU A 181 -15.19 15.13 -2.08
N LYS A 182 -15.18 16.32 -2.67
CA LYS A 182 -14.92 17.56 -1.93
C LYS A 182 -16.08 17.87 -0.99
N GLY A 183 -15.78 18.21 0.26
CA GLY A 183 -16.78 18.67 1.22
C GLY A 183 -16.28 18.61 2.65
N LYS A 184 -17.11 19.05 3.59
CA LYS A 184 -16.77 18.99 5.01
C LYS A 184 -16.50 17.54 5.40
N PRO A 185 -15.54 17.27 6.30
CA PRO A 185 -15.32 15.93 6.82
C PRO A 185 -16.64 15.27 7.21
N CYS A 186 -16.83 14.06 6.71
CA CYS A 186 -18.00 13.24 6.92
C CYS A 186 -19.35 13.69 6.32
N SER A 187 -19.42 14.79 5.56
CA SER A 187 -20.68 15.19 4.93
C SER A 187 -21.20 14.20 3.88
N GLY A 188 -20.36 13.27 3.42
CA GLY A 188 -20.69 12.19 2.48
C GLY A 188 -20.72 10.79 3.11
N CYS A 189 -20.64 10.65 4.44
CA CYS A 189 -20.59 9.34 5.11
C CYS A 189 -21.97 8.73 5.42
N GLY A 190 -23.07 9.43 5.15
CA GLY A 190 -24.36 9.11 5.75
C GLY A 190 -24.31 9.32 7.27
N ASN A 191 -24.62 8.29 8.06
CA ASN A 191 -24.81 8.41 9.53
C ASN A 191 -23.62 7.93 10.38
N LYS A 192 -22.50 7.50 9.78
CA LYS A 192 -21.37 6.93 10.54
C LYS A 192 -20.06 7.64 10.23
N CYS A 193 -19.55 8.36 11.22
CA CYS A 193 -18.31 9.13 11.15
C CYS A 193 -17.47 8.86 12.41
N THR A 194 -16.18 8.64 12.22
CA THR A 194 -15.21 8.60 13.33
C THR A 194 -14.93 10.01 13.85
N SER A 195 -14.46 10.12 15.10
CA SER A 195 -14.00 11.40 15.67
C SER A 195 -12.87 12.08 14.87
N ASN A 196 -12.18 11.32 14.01
CA ASN A 196 -11.07 11.77 13.20
C ASN A 196 -11.48 12.17 11.77
N GLY A 197 -12.78 12.25 11.47
CA GLY A 197 -13.29 12.73 10.17
C GLY A 197 -13.27 11.70 9.04
N LEU A 198 -13.25 10.41 9.37
CA LEU A 198 -13.35 9.30 8.40
C LEU A 198 -14.70 8.60 8.48
N CYS A 199 -15.24 8.17 7.34
CA CYS A 199 -16.45 7.33 7.28
C CYS A 199 -16.19 5.91 7.79
N GLN A 200 -17.19 5.30 8.43
CA GLN A 200 -17.13 3.89 8.86
C GLN A 200 -17.86 2.96 7.88
#